data_AF-A0A1B6GIK7-F1
#
_entry.id   AF-A0A1B6GIK7-F1
#
_cell.length_a   1.000
_cell.length_b   1.000
_cell.length_c   1.000
_cell.angle_alpha   90.00
_cell.angle_beta   90.00
_cell.angle_gamma   90.00
#
_symmetry.space_group_name_H-M   'P 1'
#
loop_
_entity.id
_entity.type
_entity.pdbx_description
1 polymer ?
#
loop_
_entity_poly.entity_id
_entity_poly.type
_entity_poly.pdbx_seq_one_letter_code
_entity_poly.pdbx_strand_id
1 'polypeptide(L)'
;KGGYDIDNLRYPEGYQEAPLAYDAVWSVALAFNKTMSRLNRHGKSLKNFTYTDKETADDIYSAINSTQFLGVSGYVAFSSQGDRIALTQIEQVINGTYVKLGYYDTQSDNLTWFNREKWKGGKVPQDRTIVRKVLRTISVPLFICMWAISSIGIVAAICLIIFNICYRHRRVIQSSHPVCNTIMLVGVIICLSSVFLLGL
;
A
#
# COMPACT_ATOMS: atom_id res chain seq x y z
N LYS A 1 8.02 -36.44 -28.47
CA LYS A 1 7.16 -36.68 -27.29
C LYS A 1 8.08 -36.82 -26.09
N GLY A 2 8.40 -35.71 -25.42
CA GLY A 2 9.32 -35.72 -24.28
C GLY A 2 8.62 -36.33 -23.06
N GLY A 3 9.22 -37.34 -22.46
CA GLY A 3 8.70 -38.00 -21.26
C GLY A 3 8.71 -37.09 -20.04
N TYR A 4 8.04 -37.55 -18.98
CA TYR A 4 8.07 -36.92 -17.66
C TYR A 4 9.37 -37.29 -16.95
N ASP A 5 9.92 -36.36 -16.17
CA ASP A 5 11.19 -36.50 -15.48
C ASP A 5 11.05 -35.85 -14.10
N ILE A 6 10.67 -36.68 -13.14
CA ILE A 6 10.39 -36.26 -11.75
C ILE A 6 11.67 -35.73 -11.09
N ASP A 7 12.82 -36.32 -11.42
CA ASP A 7 14.12 -35.96 -10.86
C ASP A 7 14.57 -34.56 -11.30
N ASN A 8 14.16 -34.14 -12.51
CA ASN A 8 14.39 -32.79 -13.03
C ASN A 8 13.16 -31.86 -12.92
N LEU A 9 12.27 -32.08 -11.94
CA LEU A 9 11.11 -31.23 -11.63
C LEU A 9 10.08 -31.12 -12.79
N ARG A 10 10.06 -32.09 -13.70
CA ARG A 10 9.14 -32.14 -14.83
C ARG A 10 8.03 -33.15 -14.58
N TYR A 11 6.98 -32.66 -13.95
CA TYR A 11 5.82 -33.47 -13.57
C TYR A 11 4.80 -33.62 -14.69
N PRO A 12 4.01 -34.71 -14.69
CA PRO A 12 2.83 -34.81 -15.54
C PRO A 12 1.77 -33.79 -15.14
N GLU A 13 0.89 -33.47 -16.09
CA GLU A 13 -0.30 -32.67 -15.81
C GLU A 13 -1.14 -33.34 -14.70
N GLY A 14 -1.64 -32.55 -13.75
CA GLY A 14 -2.42 -33.06 -12.62
C GLY A 14 -1.60 -33.61 -11.44
N TYR A 15 -0.26 -33.57 -11.48
CA TYR A 15 0.57 -34.14 -10.42
C TYR A 15 0.36 -33.44 -9.06
N GLN A 16 0.15 -32.13 -9.05
CA GLN A 16 -0.08 -31.37 -7.83
C GLN A 16 -1.45 -31.69 -7.21
N GLU A 17 -2.40 -32.08 -8.04
CA GLU A 17 -3.78 -32.40 -7.69
C GLU A 17 -3.98 -33.88 -7.35
N ALA A 18 -3.03 -34.75 -7.69
CA ALA A 18 -3.12 -36.19 -7.43
C ALA A 18 -3.37 -36.53 -5.93
N PRO A 19 -2.73 -35.87 -4.95
CA PRO A 19 -3.08 -36.05 -3.54
C PRO A 19 -4.53 -35.71 -3.20
N LEU A 20 -5.13 -34.73 -3.88
CA LEU A 20 -6.52 -34.33 -3.65
C LEU A 20 -7.48 -35.45 -4.10
N ALA A 21 -7.22 -36.05 -5.26
CA ALA A 21 -8.02 -37.17 -5.76
C ALA A 21 -7.90 -38.41 -4.86
N TYR A 22 -6.69 -38.69 -4.37
CA TYR A 22 -6.45 -39.78 -3.42
C TYR A 22 -7.25 -39.59 -2.13
N ASP A 23 -7.18 -38.40 -1.54
CA ASP A 23 -7.89 -38.08 -0.30
C ASP A 23 -9.41 -38.00 -0.51
N ALA A 24 -9.89 -37.65 -1.70
CA ALA A 24 -11.32 -37.68 -2.03
C ALA A 24 -11.88 -39.11 -1.97
N VAL A 25 -11.18 -40.10 -2.55
CA VAL A 25 -11.60 -41.51 -2.49
C VAL A 25 -11.62 -42.02 -1.05
N TRP A 26 -10.60 -41.67 -0.25
CA TRP A 26 -10.56 -42.01 1.17
C TRP A 26 -11.68 -41.35 1.97
N SER A 27 -12.02 -40.10 1.67
CA SER A 27 -13.12 -39.38 2.31
C SER A 27 -14.44 -40.12 2.10
N VAL A 28 -14.70 -40.57 0.87
CA VAL A 28 -15.90 -41.36 0.53
C VAL A 28 -15.90 -42.70 1.26
N ALA A 29 -14.77 -43.42 1.26
CA ALA A 29 -14.66 -44.70 1.95
C ALA A 29 -14.93 -44.59 3.46
N LEU A 30 -14.37 -43.57 4.12
CA LEU A 30 -14.59 -43.30 5.54
C LEU A 30 -16.04 -42.89 5.84
N ALA A 31 -16.63 -42.04 4.98
CA ALA A 31 -18.02 -41.64 5.11
C ALA A 31 -18.97 -42.85 4.98
N PHE A 32 -18.79 -43.69 3.94
CA PHE A 32 -19.59 -44.90 3.78
C PHE A 32 -19.45 -45.88 4.93
N ASN A 33 -18.25 -46.03 5.50
CA ASN A 33 -18.06 -46.86 6.70
C ASN A 33 -18.90 -46.38 7.89
N LYS A 34 -18.94 -45.06 8.12
CA LYS A 34 -19.80 -44.45 9.14
C LYS A 34 -21.29 -44.63 8.81
N THR A 35 -21.68 -44.42 7.56
CA THR A 35 -23.08 -44.58 7.12
C THR A 35 -23.56 -46.02 7.27
N MET A 36 -22.77 -47.02 6.87
CA MET A 36 -23.11 -48.44 7.06
C MET A 36 -23.38 -48.77 8.53
N SER A 37 -22.57 -48.23 9.44
CA SER A 37 -22.76 -48.42 10.88
C SER A 37 -24.07 -47.82 11.40
N ARG A 38 -24.54 -46.70 10.82
CA ARG A 38 -25.82 -46.06 11.16
C ARG A 38 -27.01 -46.80 10.56
N LEU A 39 -26.93 -47.18 9.30
CA LEU A 39 -28.00 -47.89 8.59
C LEU A 39 -28.26 -49.27 9.18
N ASN A 40 -27.21 -49.99 9.59
CA ASN A 40 -27.35 -51.30 10.24
C ASN A 40 -28.21 -51.24 11.51
N ARG A 41 -28.19 -50.12 12.26
CA ARG A 41 -29.04 -49.94 13.46
C ARG A 41 -30.53 -49.85 13.10
N HIS A 42 -30.84 -49.45 11.88
CA HIS A 42 -32.20 -49.34 11.34
C HIS A 42 -32.55 -50.50 10.40
N GLY A 43 -31.72 -51.56 10.34
CA GLY A 43 -31.93 -52.70 9.44
C GLY A 43 -31.79 -52.37 7.94
N LYS A 44 -31.19 -51.22 7.60
CA LYS A 44 -30.98 -50.76 6.22
C LYS A 44 -29.56 -51.06 5.77
N SER A 45 -29.34 -51.08 4.46
CA SER A 45 -28.04 -51.31 3.83
C SER A 45 -27.83 -50.39 2.64
N LEU A 46 -26.60 -49.90 2.45
CA LEU A 46 -26.21 -49.10 1.28
C LEU A 46 -26.44 -49.84 -0.05
N LYS A 47 -26.52 -51.18 -0.03
CA LYS A 47 -26.80 -51.99 -1.23
C LYS A 47 -28.20 -51.80 -1.79
N ASN A 48 -29.15 -51.35 -0.96
CA ASN A 48 -30.56 -51.19 -1.32
C ASN A 48 -30.93 -49.73 -1.63
N PHE A 49 -29.94 -48.88 -1.95
CA PHE A 49 -30.15 -47.48 -2.24
C PHE A 49 -30.93 -47.26 -3.55
N THR A 50 -31.88 -46.33 -3.54
CA THR A 50 -32.59 -45.84 -4.72
C THR A 50 -32.42 -44.33 -4.86
N TYR A 51 -32.55 -43.78 -6.06
CA TYR A 51 -32.43 -42.33 -6.29
C TYR A 51 -33.52 -41.49 -5.59
N THR A 52 -34.54 -42.12 -5.02
CA THR A 52 -35.61 -41.47 -4.24
C THR A 52 -35.38 -41.57 -2.72
N ASP A 53 -34.37 -42.32 -2.27
CA ASP A 53 -34.07 -42.52 -0.84
C ASP A 53 -33.31 -41.33 -0.25
N LYS A 54 -34.08 -40.29 0.10
CA LYS A 54 -33.57 -39.09 0.75
C LYS A 54 -32.95 -39.39 2.13
N GLU A 55 -33.49 -40.35 2.87
CA GLU A 55 -33.04 -40.64 4.24
C GLU A 55 -31.60 -41.18 4.23
N THR A 56 -31.31 -42.14 3.35
CA THR A 56 -29.95 -42.65 3.18
C THR A 56 -29.01 -41.56 2.63
N ALA A 57 -29.48 -40.70 1.72
CA ALA A 57 -28.69 -39.58 1.20
C ALA A 57 -28.31 -38.56 2.30
N ASP A 58 -29.26 -38.21 3.18
CA ASP A 58 -29.03 -37.31 4.32
C ASP A 58 -28.04 -37.92 5.34
N ASP A 59 -28.09 -39.24 5.52
CA ASP A 59 -27.14 -39.99 6.35
C ASP A 59 -25.72 -40.00 5.75
N ILE A 60 -25.59 -40.16 4.44
CA ILE A 60 -24.31 -40.04 3.72
C ILE A 60 -23.77 -38.62 3.87
N TYR A 61 -24.61 -37.60 3.65
CA TYR A 61 -24.22 -36.20 3.78
C TYR A 61 -23.71 -35.89 5.19
N SER A 62 -24.43 -36.35 6.21
CA SER A 62 -24.04 -36.20 7.62
C SER A 62 -22.73 -36.93 7.93
N ALA A 63 -22.48 -38.09 7.32
CA ALA A 63 -21.24 -38.83 7.47
C ALA A 63 -20.05 -38.11 6.82
N ILE A 64 -20.23 -37.52 5.63
CA ILE A 64 -19.21 -36.69 4.96
C ILE A 64 -18.89 -35.46 5.80
N ASN A 65 -19.90 -34.71 6.24
CA ASN A 65 -19.73 -33.48 7.03
C ASN A 65 -19.00 -33.74 8.36
N SER A 66 -19.16 -34.93 8.95
CA SER A 66 -18.45 -35.34 10.18
C SER A 66 -17.13 -36.08 9.92
N THR A 67 -16.70 -36.22 8.67
CA THR A 67 -15.45 -36.90 8.32
C THR A 67 -14.29 -35.93 8.33
N GLN A 68 -13.33 -36.23 9.20
CA GLN A 68 -12.10 -35.49 9.35
C GLN A 68 -10.96 -36.48 9.58
N PHE A 69 -9.86 -36.33 8.86
CA PHE A 69 -8.69 -37.20 8.97
C PHE A 69 -7.44 -36.53 8.40
N LEU A 70 -6.27 -37.06 8.73
CA LEU A 70 -5.00 -36.65 8.12
C LEU A 70 -4.77 -37.47 6.84
N GLY A 71 -4.91 -36.82 5.69
CA GLY A 71 -4.64 -37.38 4.36
C GLY A 71 -3.26 -37.01 3.82
N VAL A 72 -3.00 -37.37 2.57
CA VAL A 72 -1.72 -37.08 1.88
C VAL A 72 -1.57 -35.58 1.62
N SER A 73 -2.67 -34.90 1.32
CA SER A 73 -2.71 -33.45 1.10
C SER A 73 -2.89 -32.63 2.39
N GLY A 74 -2.79 -33.27 3.56
CA GLY A 74 -2.92 -32.64 4.87
C GLY A 74 -4.21 -32.98 5.59
N TYR A 75 -4.61 -32.15 6.55
CA TYR A 75 -5.87 -32.35 7.26
C TYR A 75 -7.05 -32.15 6.30
N VAL A 76 -7.92 -33.14 6.21
CA VAL A 76 -9.09 -33.13 5.34
C VAL A 76 -10.32 -32.92 6.21
N ALA A 77 -11.07 -31.87 5.94
CA ALA A 77 -12.37 -31.58 6.51
C ALA A 77 -13.22 -30.81 5.48
N PHE A 78 -14.53 -30.87 5.62
CA PHE A 78 -15.47 -30.20 4.73
C PHE A 78 -16.31 -29.18 5.50
N SER A 79 -16.64 -28.06 4.87
CA SER A 79 -17.57 -27.07 5.38
C SER A 79 -19.01 -27.58 5.27
N SER A 80 -19.94 -26.90 5.94
CA SER A 80 -21.37 -27.18 5.80
C SER A 80 -21.92 -26.87 4.40
N GLN A 81 -21.18 -26.13 3.56
CA GLN A 81 -21.49 -25.92 2.15
C GLN A 81 -20.86 -26.96 1.22
N GLY A 82 -20.00 -27.84 1.73
CA GLY A 82 -19.29 -28.86 0.96
C GLY A 82 -17.90 -28.47 0.47
N ASP A 83 -17.42 -27.27 0.83
CA ASP A 83 -16.06 -26.83 0.47
C ASP A 83 -15.02 -27.55 1.31
N ARG A 84 -13.91 -27.94 0.69
CA ARG A 84 -12.78 -28.47 1.44
C ARG A 84 -12.10 -27.35 2.22
N ILE A 85 -11.87 -27.60 3.49
CA ILE A 85 -11.14 -26.70 4.38
C ILE A 85 -9.65 -27.05 4.30
N ALA A 86 -8.84 -26.08 3.90
CA ALA A 86 -7.40 -26.23 3.73
C ALA A 86 -6.67 -24.93 4.07
N LEU A 87 -5.38 -25.04 4.38
CA LEU A 87 -4.50 -23.89 4.58
C LEU A 87 -4.20 -23.22 3.23
N THR A 88 -4.31 -21.90 3.18
CA THR A 88 -3.88 -21.11 2.02
C THR A 88 -2.39 -20.82 2.14
N GLN A 89 -1.60 -21.20 1.13
CA GLN A 89 -0.17 -20.92 1.06
C GLN A 89 0.08 -19.57 0.38
N ILE A 90 0.93 -18.73 0.99
CA ILE A 90 1.31 -17.42 0.45
C ILE A 90 2.79 -17.47 0.04
N GLU A 91 3.08 -17.02 -1.18
CA GLU A 91 4.44 -17.04 -1.75
C GLU A 91 4.79 -15.70 -2.38
N GLN A 92 6.09 -15.41 -2.45
CA GLN A 92 6.64 -14.28 -3.18
C GLN A 92 7.78 -14.75 -4.10
N VAL A 93 7.82 -14.22 -5.32
CA VAL A 93 8.96 -14.41 -6.21
C VAL A 93 10.12 -13.52 -5.75
N ILE A 94 11.21 -14.14 -5.33
CA ILE A 94 12.44 -13.48 -4.89
C ILE A 94 13.59 -14.04 -5.73
N ASN A 95 14.30 -13.17 -6.44
CA ASN A 95 15.44 -13.54 -7.31
C ASN A 95 15.14 -14.70 -8.28
N GLY A 96 13.94 -14.71 -8.87
CA GLY A 96 13.52 -15.74 -9.83
C GLY A 96 13.06 -17.07 -9.21
N THR A 97 12.97 -17.15 -7.87
CA THR A 97 12.49 -18.34 -7.16
C THR A 97 11.25 -18.03 -6.32
N TYR A 98 10.30 -18.96 -6.26
CA TYR A 98 9.14 -18.85 -5.37
C TYR A 98 9.57 -19.15 -3.93
N VAL A 99 9.35 -18.20 -3.04
CA VAL A 99 9.66 -18.31 -1.62
C VAL A 99 8.37 -18.27 -0.83
N LYS A 100 8.14 -19.31 -0.03
CA LYS A 100 6.99 -19.39 0.87
C LYS A 100 7.11 -18.37 2.00
N LEU A 101 6.09 -17.54 2.15
CA LEU A 101 6.01 -16.48 3.16
C LEU A 101 5.17 -16.87 4.37
N GLY A 102 4.18 -17.74 4.20
CA GLY A 102 3.30 -18.11 5.28
C GLY A 102 2.14 -18.99 4.87
N TYR A 103 1.29 -19.28 5.85
CA TYR A 103 0.05 -20.01 5.70
C TYR A 103 -1.08 -19.26 6.40
N TYR A 104 -2.26 -19.29 5.80
CA TYR A 104 -3.48 -18.77 6.39
C TYR A 104 -4.48 -19.90 6.63
N ASP A 105 -4.90 -20.06 7.88
CA ASP A 105 -5.95 -20.97 8.31
C ASP A 105 -7.28 -20.23 8.38
N THR A 106 -8.22 -20.60 7.50
CA THR A 106 -9.56 -20.01 7.43
C THR A 106 -10.46 -20.41 8.60
N GLN A 107 -10.21 -21.54 9.26
CA GLN A 107 -11.02 -21.98 10.41
C GLN A 107 -10.65 -21.23 11.69
N SER A 108 -9.34 -21.12 11.93
CA SER A 108 -8.82 -20.49 13.15
C SER A 108 -8.61 -19.00 13.02
N ASP A 109 -8.86 -18.41 11.83
CA ASP A 109 -8.50 -17.04 11.47
C ASP A 109 -7.04 -16.70 11.84
N ASN A 110 -6.14 -17.64 11.49
CA ASN A 110 -4.76 -17.59 11.94
C ASN A 110 -3.80 -17.46 10.75
N LEU A 111 -3.07 -16.34 10.73
CA LEU A 111 -2.00 -16.08 9.77
C LEU A 111 -0.65 -16.43 10.38
N THR A 112 -0.06 -17.53 9.94
CA THR A 112 1.32 -17.89 10.26
C THR A 112 2.25 -17.23 9.24
N TRP A 113 3.07 -16.28 9.68
CA TRP A 113 3.97 -15.50 8.82
C TRP A 113 5.44 -15.73 9.15
N PHE A 114 6.27 -15.99 8.13
CA PHE A 114 7.69 -16.35 8.31
C PHE A 114 8.66 -15.17 8.24
N ASN A 115 8.19 -13.94 7.99
CA ASN A 115 9.02 -12.73 7.88
C ASN A 115 10.18 -12.88 6.86
N ARG A 116 9.90 -13.49 5.70
CA ARG A 116 10.88 -13.74 4.63
C ARG A 116 10.67 -12.83 3.41
N GLU A 117 9.70 -11.94 3.47
CA GLU A 117 9.33 -11.06 2.39
C GLU A 117 10.45 -10.05 2.08
N LYS A 118 10.62 -9.76 0.80
CA LYS A 118 11.58 -8.76 0.33
C LYS A 118 10.86 -7.70 -0.48
N TRP A 119 10.81 -6.50 0.07
CA TRP A 119 10.29 -5.32 -0.62
C TRP A 119 11.44 -4.46 -1.14
N LYS A 120 11.21 -3.83 -2.30
CA LYS A 120 12.17 -2.87 -2.85
C LYS A 120 12.34 -1.71 -1.88
N GLY A 121 13.58 -1.44 -1.45
CA GLY A 121 13.87 -0.41 -0.45
C GLY A 121 13.52 -0.80 0.99
N GLY A 122 13.28 -2.09 1.28
CA GLY A 122 13.09 -2.60 2.65
C GLY A 122 11.78 -2.17 3.32
N LYS A 123 10.88 -1.53 2.58
CA LYS A 123 9.61 -1.01 3.12
C LYS A 123 8.45 -1.51 2.26
N VAL A 124 7.38 -1.95 2.93
CA VAL A 124 6.10 -2.28 2.28
C VAL A 124 5.56 -1.04 1.57
N PRO A 125 5.20 -1.13 0.28
CA PRO A 125 4.65 0.00 -0.47
C PRO A 125 3.38 0.52 0.21
N GLN A 126 3.16 1.83 0.13
CA GLN A 126 1.95 2.45 0.65
C GLN A 126 0.83 2.35 -0.40
N ASP A 127 -0.41 2.34 0.07
CA ASP A 127 -1.62 2.34 -0.75
C ASP A 127 -1.77 3.63 -1.57
N ARG A 128 -1.28 4.76 -1.04
CA ARG A 128 -1.42 6.08 -1.66
C ARG A 128 -0.22 6.99 -1.45
N THR A 129 -0.14 8.04 -2.26
CA THR A 129 0.84 9.11 -2.14
C THR A 129 0.51 10.04 -0.97
N ILE A 130 1.52 10.38 -0.17
CA ILE A 130 1.39 11.37 0.92
C ILE A 130 1.60 12.77 0.34
N VAL A 131 0.52 13.54 0.23
CA VAL A 131 0.58 14.93 -0.25
C VAL A 131 1.04 15.83 0.89
N ARG A 132 2.21 16.47 0.73
CA ARG A 132 2.72 17.48 1.67
C ARG A 132 2.59 18.86 1.05
N LYS A 133 1.77 19.72 1.67
CA LYS A 133 1.69 21.13 1.30
C LYS A 133 2.91 21.84 1.88
N VAL A 134 3.75 22.42 1.01
CA VAL A 134 4.94 23.18 1.41
C VAL A 134 4.76 24.61 0.92
N LEU A 135 4.94 25.57 1.82
CA LEU A 135 4.97 26.99 1.46
C LEU A 135 6.27 27.29 0.72
N ARG A 136 6.17 27.87 -0.47
CA ARG A 136 7.32 28.42 -1.18
C ARG A 136 7.51 29.87 -0.74
N THR A 137 8.54 30.11 0.07
CA THR A 137 8.91 31.45 0.54
C THR A 137 10.09 32.00 -0.24
N ILE A 138 10.29 33.31 -0.18
CA ILE A 138 11.48 33.98 -0.71
C ILE A 138 12.67 33.61 0.18
N SER A 139 13.85 33.44 -0.44
CA SER A 139 15.06 33.13 0.32
C SER A 139 15.44 34.29 1.26
N VAL A 140 15.66 33.98 2.54
CA VAL A 140 16.05 34.96 3.57
C VAL A 140 17.27 35.81 3.18
N PRO A 141 18.34 35.26 2.55
CA PRO A 141 19.48 36.09 2.13
C PRO A 141 19.10 37.17 1.13
N LEU A 142 18.27 36.83 0.12
CA LEU A 142 17.81 37.79 -0.89
C LEU A 142 16.99 38.91 -0.25
N PHE A 143 16.12 38.55 0.70
CA PHE A 143 15.33 39.51 1.46
C PHE A 143 16.20 40.51 2.23
N ILE A 144 17.23 40.03 2.94
CA ILE A 144 18.19 40.88 3.66
C ILE A 144 18.95 41.80 2.71
N CYS A 145 19.43 41.29 1.57
CA CYS A 145 20.15 42.09 0.57
C CYS A 145 19.28 43.22 0.02
N MET A 146 18.03 42.93 -0.35
CA MET A 146 17.11 43.92 -0.89
C MET A 146 16.76 45.01 0.14
N TRP A 147 16.57 44.63 1.40
CA TRP A 147 16.35 45.57 2.51
C TRP A 147 17.56 46.45 2.80
N ALA A 148 18.78 45.91 2.73
CA ALA A 148 20.00 46.67 2.92
C ALA A 148 20.19 47.72 1.81
N ILE A 149 20.03 47.32 0.54
CA ILE A 149 20.15 48.23 -0.61
C ILE A 149 19.07 49.32 -0.53
N SER A 150 17.83 48.96 -0.19
CA SER A 150 16.75 49.93 -0.04
C SER A 150 17.03 50.95 1.06
N SER A 151 17.51 50.48 2.22
CA SER A 151 17.92 51.35 3.34
C SER A 151 19.00 52.35 2.94
N ILE A 152 20.03 51.89 2.21
CA ILE A 152 21.12 52.75 1.72
C ILE A 152 20.57 53.83 0.77
N GLY A 153 19.68 53.46 -0.14
CA GLY A 153 19.04 54.40 -1.07
C GLY A 153 18.19 55.47 -0.38
N ILE A 154 17.46 55.09 0.67
CA ILE A 154 16.65 56.03 1.48
C ILE A 154 17.56 57.02 2.22
N VAL A 155 18.63 56.54 2.86
CA VAL A 155 19.61 57.41 3.55
C VAL A 155 20.24 58.38 2.55
N ALA A 156 20.67 57.90 1.38
CA ALA A 156 21.23 58.75 0.34
C ALA A 156 20.23 59.81 -0.16
N ALA A 157 18.96 59.45 -0.37
CA ALA A 157 17.92 60.40 -0.78
C ALA A 157 17.68 61.49 0.28
N ILE A 158 17.65 61.12 1.57
CA ILE A 158 17.52 62.07 2.68
C ILE A 158 18.71 63.03 2.71
N CYS A 159 19.95 62.52 2.58
CA CYS A 159 21.14 63.37 2.51
C CYS A 159 21.09 64.36 1.34
N LEU A 160 20.61 63.93 0.16
CA LEU A 160 20.44 64.80 -1.00
C LEU A 160 19.34 65.85 -0.79
N ILE A 161 18.25 65.51 -0.10
CA ILE A 161 17.21 66.49 0.28
C ILE A 161 17.80 67.55 1.22
N ILE A 162 18.52 67.13 2.26
CA ILE A 162 19.19 68.05 3.20
C ILE A 162 20.16 68.97 2.45
N PHE A 163 20.99 68.39 1.58
CA PHE A 163 21.94 69.14 0.75
C PHE A 163 21.22 70.19 -0.13
N ASN A 164 20.13 69.79 -0.79
CA ASN A 164 19.34 70.67 -1.65
C ASN A 164 18.73 71.85 -0.85
N ILE A 165 18.26 71.58 0.37
CA ILE A 165 17.72 72.61 1.28
C ILE A 165 18.82 73.56 1.79
N CYS A 166 19.93 73.03 2.31
CA CYS A 166 21.02 73.84 2.89
C CYS A 166 21.70 74.74 1.86
N TYR A 167 21.92 74.25 0.64
CA TYR A 167 22.60 74.99 -0.43
C TYR A 167 21.64 75.68 -1.41
N ARG A 168 20.35 75.80 -1.06
CA ARG A 168 19.31 76.42 -1.89
C ARG A 168 19.64 77.85 -2.32
N HIS A 169 20.48 78.57 -1.59
CA HIS A 169 20.89 79.93 -1.93
C HIS A 169 22.02 80.02 -2.98
N ARG A 170 22.69 78.90 -3.31
CA ARG A 170 23.75 78.89 -4.34
C ARG A 170 23.12 78.92 -5.74
N ARG A 171 23.61 79.82 -6.61
CA ARG A 171 23.11 80.04 -7.98
C ARG A 171 22.99 78.74 -8.80
N VAL A 172 23.96 77.84 -8.67
CA VAL A 172 23.97 76.52 -9.36
C VAL A 172 22.75 75.67 -8.97
N ILE A 173 22.42 75.61 -7.68
CA ILE A 173 21.29 74.80 -7.18
C ILE A 173 19.96 75.45 -7.57
N GLN A 174 19.87 76.79 -7.55
CA GLN A 174 18.66 77.50 -7.99
C GLN A 174 18.33 77.28 -9.47
N SER A 175 19.34 77.28 -10.34
CA SER A 175 19.16 77.00 -11.77
C SER A 175 18.72 75.56 -12.05
N SER A 176 18.94 74.62 -11.12
CA SER A 176 18.55 73.21 -11.24
C SER A 176 17.10 72.88 -10.82
N HIS A 177 16.25 73.89 -10.56
CA HIS A 177 14.86 73.71 -10.13
C HIS A 177 14.73 72.85 -8.84
N PRO A 178 15.16 73.38 -7.69
CA PRO A 178 15.32 72.61 -6.45
C PRO A 178 14.01 71.99 -5.91
N VAL A 179 12.86 72.61 -6.21
CA VAL A 179 11.53 72.10 -5.83
C VAL A 179 11.21 70.78 -6.55
N CYS A 180 11.45 70.72 -7.87
CA CYS A 180 11.24 69.50 -8.66
C CYS A 180 12.16 68.37 -8.18
N ASN A 181 13.43 68.68 -7.89
CA ASN A 181 14.39 67.70 -7.37
C ASN A 181 13.98 67.16 -5.99
N THR A 182 13.41 68.00 -5.13
CA THR A 182 12.91 67.57 -3.82
C THR A 182 11.70 66.64 -3.94
N ILE A 183 10.74 66.96 -4.82
CA ILE A 183 9.56 66.10 -5.09
C ILE A 183 10.01 64.74 -5.65
N MET A 184 10.97 64.73 -6.57
CA MET A 184 11.54 63.50 -7.11
C MET A 184 12.18 62.62 -6.02
N LEU A 185 12.99 63.22 -5.14
CA LEU A 185 13.65 62.50 -4.04
C LEU A 185 12.65 61.94 -3.01
N VAL A 186 11.56 62.66 -2.73
CA VAL A 186 10.46 62.14 -1.90
C VAL A 186 9.81 60.93 -2.57
N GLY A 187 9.58 60.98 -3.89
CA GLY A 187 9.08 59.83 -4.66
C GLY A 187 10.01 58.61 -4.59
N VAL A 188 11.33 58.82 -4.64
CA VAL A 188 12.32 57.75 -4.49
C VAL A 188 12.23 57.09 -3.10
N ILE A 189 12.07 57.89 -2.03
CA ILE A 189 11.91 57.36 -0.66
C ILE A 189 10.66 56.47 -0.56
N ILE A 190 9.53 56.91 -1.13
CA ILE A 190 8.27 56.13 -1.13
C ILE A 190 8.45 54.83 -1.91
N CYS A 191 9.08 54.88 -3.07
CA CYS A 191 9.34 53.70 -3.90
C CYS A 191 10.22 52.67 -3.18
N LEU A 192 11.33 53.12 -2.57
CA LEU A 192 12.23 52.25 -1.81
C LEU A 192 11.55 51.66 -0.57
N SER A 193 10.66 52.42 0.08
CA SER A 193 9.90 51.94 1.24
C SER A 193 8.96 50.77 0.89
N SER A 194 8.46 50.69 -0.36
CA SER A 194 7.60 49.59 -0.80
C SER A 194 8.30 48.21 -0.81
N VAL A 195 9.63 48.18 -0.92
CA VAL A 195 10.44 46.95 -0.91
C VAL A 195 10.30 46.20 0.42
N PHE A 196 10.08 46.92 1.53
CA PHE A 196 9.87 46.31 2.84
C PHE A 196 8.51 45.61 2.92
N LEU A 197 7.48 46.16 2.28
CA LEU A 197 6.13 45.59 2.26
C LEU A 197 6.03 44.38 1.33
N LEU A 198 6.75 44.38 0.21
CA LEU A 198 6.73 43.29 -0.77
C LEU A 198 7.46 42.02 -0.31
N GLY A 199 8.31 42.12 0.70
CA GLY A 199 9.05 40.97 1.21
C GLY A 199 8.38 40.24 2.39
N LEU A 200 7.27 40.77 2.92
CA LEU A 200 6.44 40.14 3.94
C LEU A 200 5.51 39.09 3.32
#